data_AF-A0A415FA60-F1
#
_entry.id   AF-A0A415FA60-F1
#
_cell.length_a   1.000
_cell.length_b   1.000
_cell.length_c   1.000
_cell.angle_alpha   90.00
_cell.angle_beta   90.00
_cell.angle_gamma   90.00
#
_symmetry.space_group_name_H-M   'P 1'
#
loop_
_entity.id
_entity.type
_entity.pdbx_description
1 polymer ?
#
loop_
_entity_poly.entity_id
_entity_poly.type
_entity_poly.pdbx_seq_one_letter_code
_entity_poly.pdbx_strand_id
1 'polypeptide(L)'
;MNKLIDDFFDKGYESRINEAMFDYNYSFPEEEVENYVLSLLATPYSQFIDYVASTYCVKSIGSSEIPQISNYEASTLGVCKILNDHNDPGMDCLQLGVQLFTDGKERKDGAYFKFGENHVKGASFHGLTQCCGKKWFLTCLGHIYPRIDEEMRQYLSARTLLRNPFFHIVLAEATKHDVNIRFFMPELSESTQKRRSSSCLHFLNVILKQCEIEKVPMHRIFYEPNSKPEPKLVIKPDVSKSSQYKSYLPLYSIRAACGAFNHDDTNEIEGWVNVKKFEITPNKEMFIVHAEGASMEPRIHDGDLCVFTYTNSTENGEIMLIESNNVFCQHVIKEFHYTPTLFPEYPEDNNVILHSLNPIFEDIVLTATDNPRIVGKLIKVIHTHE
;
A
#
# COMPACT_ATOMS: atom_id res chain seq x y z
N MET A 1 5.94 13.51 -12.48
CA MET A 1 6.70 12.35 -11.99
C MET A 1 8.18 12.71 -12.04
N ASN A 2 8.92 12.52 -10.95
CA ASN A 2 10.31 12.97 -10.83
C ASN A 2 11.23 11.94 -11.50
N LYS A 3 11.89 12.32 -12.62
CA LYS A 3 12.75 11.43 -13.43
C LYS A 3 13.82 10.69 -12.62
N LEU A 4 14.31 11.29 -11.52
CA LEU A 4 15.28 10.66 -10.63
C LEU A 4 14.67 9.50 -9.82
N ILE A 5 13.42 9.65 -9.37
CA ILE A 5 12.70 8.62 -8.60
C ILE A 5 12.42 7.42 -9.50
N ASP A 6 11.94 7.66 -10.72
CA ASP A 6 11.67 6.60 -11.69
C ASP A 6 12.95 5.80 -12.00
N ASP A 7 14.05 6.50 -12.34
CA ASP A 7 15.35 5.87 -12.59
C ASP A 7 15.90 5.13 -11.35
N PHE A 8 15.67 5.68 -10.15
CA PHE A 8 16.06 5.03 -8.89
C PHE A 8 15.35 3.70 -8.70
N PHE A 9 14.05 3.58 -8.96
CA PHE A 9 13.33 2.31 -8.80
C PHE A 9 13.65 1.32 -9.94
N ASP A 10 13.86 1.81 -11.16
CA ASP A 10 14.24 1.01 -12.32
C ASP A 10 15.73 0.59 -12.30
N LYS A 11 16.54 1.25 -11.47
CA LYS A 11 18.00 1.06 -11.37
C LYS A 11 18.73 1.34 -12.70
N GLY A 12 18.22 2.25 -13.53
CA GLY A 12 18.77 2.52 -14.86
C GLY A 12 20.21 3.02 -14.79
N TYR A 13 20.47 4.07 -14.00
CA TYR A 13 21.82 4.56 -13.75
C TYR A 13 22.75 3.49 -13.16
N GLU A 14 22.34 2.86 -12.06
CA GLU A 14 23.16 1.88 -11.33
C GLU A 14 23.53 0.67 -12.19
N SER A 15 22.58 0.13 -12.97
CA SER A 15 22.82 -1.05 -13.80
C SER A 15 23.90 -0.78 -14.85
N ARG A 16 23.91 0.41 -15.48
CA ARG A 16 24.96 0.79 -16.44
C ARG A 16 26.34 0.81 -15.80
N ILE A 17 26.48 1.39 -14.61
CA ILE A 17 27.78 1.44 -13.90
C ILE A 17 28.18 0.03 -13.44
N ASN A 18 27.26 -0.72 -12.85
CA ASN A 18 27.49 -2.07 -12.34
C ASN A 18 27.92 -3.05 -13.44
N GLU A 19 27.35 -2.93 -14.65
CA GLU A 19 27.75 -3.71 -15.81
C GLU A 19 29.14 -3.32 -16.30
N ALA A 20 29.43 -2.01 -16.38
CA ALA A 20 30.71 -1.51 -16.84
C ALA A 20 31.87 -1.89 -15.90
N MET A 21 31.61 -2.01 -14.58
CA MET A 21 32.60 -2.45 -13.59
C MET A 21 33.15 -3.88 -13.82
N PHE A 22 32.51 -4.71 -14.66
CA PHE A 22 33.07 -6.01 -15.04
C PHE A 22 34.12 -5.91 -16.15
N ASP A 23 34.26 -4.77 -16.82
CA ASP A 23 35.34 -4.53 -17.78
C ASP A 23 36.63 -4.16 -17.04
N TYR A 24 37.70 -4.91 -17.29
CA TYR A 24 39.02 -4.72 -16.70
C TYR A 24 39.61 -3.31 -16.96
N ASN A 25 39.24 -2.68 -18.07
CA ASN A 25 39.75 -1.34 -18.42
C ASN A 25 38.85 -0.21 -17.90
N TYR A 26 37.73 -0.54 -17.24
CA TYR A 26 36.82 0.46 -16.72
C TYR A 26 37.41 1.14 -15.48
N SER A 27 37.43 2.47 -15.51
CA SER A 27 37.76 3.29 -14.35
C SER A 27 36.47 3.68 -13.64
N PHE A 28 36.32 3.23 -12.39
CA PHE A 28 35.12 3.51 -11.60
C PHE A 28 34.94 5.04 -11.40
N PRO A 29 33.81 5.63 -11.85
CA PRO A 29 33.60 7.06 -11.82
C PRO A 29 33.11 7.50 -10.43
N GLU A 30 34.03 7.52 -9.48
CA GLU A 30 33.76 7.77 -8.06
C GLU A 30 32.94 9.05 -7.82
N GLU A 31 33.40 10.19 -8.35
CA GLU A 31 32.72 11.48 -8.20
C GLU A 31 31.30 11.49 -8.80
N GLU A 32 31.08 10.76 -9.90
CA GLU A 32 29.75 10.66 -10.54
C GLU A 32 28.78 9.89 -9.64
N VAL A 33 29.23 8.76 -9.07
CA VAL A 33 28.41 7.92 -8.18
C VAL A 33 28.16 8.62 -6.85
N GLU A 34 29.13 9.34 -6.30
CA GLU A 34 28.93 10.17 -5.10
C GLU A 34 27.89 11.27 -5.34
N ASN A 35 27.96 11.98 -6.47
CA ASN A 35 26.97 12.99 -6.85
C ASN A 35 25.57 12.39 -7.06
N TYR A 36 25.49 11.19 -7.62
CA TYR A 36 24.23 10.44 -7.71
C TYR A 36 23.65 10.15 -6.32
N VAL A 37 24.46 9.61 -5.39
CA VAL A 37 24.05 9.34 -4.01
C VAL A 37 23.58 10.62 -3.33
N LEU A 38 24.35 11.71 -3.40
CA LEU A 38 23.96 13.00 -2.82
C LEU A 38 22.63 13.52 -3.39
N SER A 39 22.38 13.32 -4.69
CA SER A 39 21.11 13.70 -5.33
C SER A 39 19.93 12.89 -4.79
N LEU A 40 20.12 11.59 -4.55
CA LEU A 40 19.11 10.75 -3.90
C LEU A 40 18.81 11.21 -2.47
N LEU A 41 19.86 11.53 -1.70
CA LEU A 41 19.72 11.95 -0.30
C LEU A 41 19.09 13.34 -0.17
N ALA A 42 19.38 14.26 -1.11
CA ALA A 42 18.80 15.58 -1.15
C ALA A 42 17.32 15.58 -1.60
N THR A 43 16.86 14.50 -2.22
CA THR A 43 15.47 14.35 -2.65
C THR A 43 14.59 14.00 -1.44
N PRO A 44 13.49 14.75 -1.18
CA PRO A 44 12.61 14.49 -0.04
C PRO A 44 12.12 13.05 -0.01
N TYR A 45 12.20 12.41 1.15
CA TYR A 45 11.84 11.02 1.32
C TYR A 45 10.35 10.75 1.07
N SER A 46 9.49 11.76 1.31
CA SER A 46 8.06 11.70 0.96
C SER A 46 7.86 11.35 -0.52
N GLN A 47 8.68 11.83 -1.45
CA GLN A 47 8.53 11.51 -2.87
C GLN A 47 8.78 10.02 -3.17
N PHE A 48 9.67 9.38 -2.42
CA PHE A 48 9.90 7.94 -2.56
C PHE A 48 8.74 7.13 -1.95
N ILE A 49 8.20 7.59 -0.83
CA ILE A 49 7.03 6.95 -0.18
C ILE A 49 5.77 7.13 -1.04
N ASP A 50 5.55 8.32 -1.61
CA ASP A 50 4.45 8.59 -2.55
C ASP A 50 4.53 7.67 -3.76
N TYR A 51 5.74 7.48 -4.32
CA TYR A 51 5.96 6.53 -5.42
C TYR A 51 5.60 5.10 -5.01
N VAL A 52 6.01 4.66 -3.83
CA VAL A 52 5.68 3.33 -3.30
C VAL A 52 4.17 3.16 -3.12
N ALA A 53 3.48 4.17 -2.59
CA ALA A 53 2.05 4.17 -2.36
C ALA A 53 1.23 4.21 -3.67
N SER A 54 1.70 4.94 -4.68
CA SER A 54 0.98 5.11 -5.96
C SER A 54 1.27 4.01 -6.98
N THR A 55 2.30 3.18 -6.77
CA THR A 55 2.78 2.22 -7.76
C THR A 55 2.51 0.79 -7.32
N TYR A 56 1.78 0.04 -8.15
CA TYR A 56 1.55 -1.38 -7.92
C TYR A 56 2.84 -2.18 -8.10
N CYS A 57 3.30 -2.85 -7.04
CA CYS A 57 4.43 -3.76 -7.11
C CYS A 57 4.02 -5.08 -7.81
N VAL A 58 4.43 -5.23 -9.07
CA VAL A 58 4.12 -6.43 -9.89
C VAL A 58 4.89 -7.68 -9.43
N LYS A 59 5.98 -7.51 -8.66
CA LYS A 59 6.85 -8.62 -8.24
C LYS A 59 6.24 -9.41 -7.09
N SER A 60 6.11 -10.72 -7.26
CA SER A 60 5.67 -11.63 -6.20
C SER A 60 6.67 -11.65 -5.03
N ILE A 61 6.16 -11.66 -3.80
CA ILE A 61 6.98 -11.87 -2.60
C ILE A 61 7.19 -13.37 -2.44
N GLY A 62 8.41 -13.84 -2.71
CA GLY A 62 8.85 -15.17 -2.37
C GLY A 62 9.69 -15.20 -1.09
N SER A 63 10.17 -16.39 -0.74
CA SER A 63 11.07 -16.56 0.41
C SER A 63 12.43 -15.87 0.23
N SER A 64 12.85 -15.49 -0.98
CA SER A 64 14.12 -14.78 -1.22
C SER A 64 14.05 -13.30 -0.85
N GLU A 65 12.86 -12.70 -0.86
CA GLU A 65 12.65 -11.27 -0.64
C GLU A 65 12.47 -10.95 0.84
N ILE A 66 12.15 -11.95 1.67
CA ILE A 66 11.88 -11.79 3.10
C ILE A 66 13.19 -11.92 3.90
N PRO A 67 13.65 -10.85 4.57
CA PRO A 67 14.94 -10.83 5.24
C PRO A 67 15.14 -11.89 6.30
N GLN A 68 16.40 -12.31 6.42
CA GLN A 68 16.85 -13.19 7.47
C GLN A 68 18.33 -12.93 7.73
N ILE A 69 18.61 -12.06 8.70
CA ILE A 69 19.96 -11.78 9.15
C ILE A 69 20.05 -11.94 10.67
N SER A 70 21.27 -12.14 11.16
CA SER A 70 21.54 -12.13 12.60
C SER A 70 22.41 -10.96 13.03
N ASN A 71 23.05 -10.25 12.09
CA ASN A 71 23.91 -9.11 12.35
C ASN A 71 23.76 -8.07 11.22
N TYR A 72 23.25 -6.89 11.53
CA TYR A 72 22.98 -5.85 10.53
C TYR A 72 24.25 -5.21 9.96
N GLU A 73 25.25 -4.98 10.81
CA GLU A 73 26.55 -4.42 10.40
C GLU A 73 27.26 -5.37 9.44
N ALA A 74 27.22 -6.67 9.72
CA ALA A 74 27.74 -7.69 8.83
C ALA A 74 27.04 -7.69 7.47
N SER A 75 25.72 -7.41 7.41
CA SER A 75 24.96 -7.31 6.15
C SER A 75 25.01 -5.93 5.49
N THR A 76 25.85 -5.02 5.95
CA THR A 76 26.02 -3.69 5.35
C THR A 76 27.51 -3.38 5.18
N LEU A 77 28.11 -2.67 6.13
CA LEU A 77 29.53 -2.28 6.12
C LEU A 77 30.47 -3.48 6.09
N GLY A 78 30.15 -4.57 6.80
CA GLY A 78 30.99 -5.76 6.89
C GLY A 78 31.27 -6.40 5.54
N VAL A 79 30.22 -6.73 4.78
CA VAL A 79 30.35 -7.27 3.41
C VAL A 79 31.09 -6.29 2.50
N CYS A 80 30.77 -4.99 2.58
CA CYS A 80 31.39 -3.98 1.73
C CYS A 80 32.90 -3.85 1.96
N LYS A 81 33.33 -3.85 3.24
CA LYS A 81 34.75 -3.81 3.61
C LYS A 81 35.48 -5.05 3.14
N ILE A 82 34.94 -6.24 3.41
CA ILE A 82 35.57 -7.51 3.00
C ILE A 82 35.83 -7.56 1.50
N LEU A 83 34.83 -7.20 0.68
CA LEU A 83 34.98 -7.20 -0.76
C LEU A 83 35.97 -6.12 -1.22
N ASN A 84 35.87 -4.89 -0.72
CA ASN A 84 36.83 -3.82 -1.06
C ASN A 84 38.28 -4.15 -0.66
N ASP A 85 38.50 -4.67 0.54
CA ASP A 85 39.84 -5.00 1.06
C ASP A 85 40.55 -6.06 0.21
N HIS A 86 39.79 -6.87 -0.52
CA HIS A 86 40.30 -7.89 -1.45
C HIS A 86 40.32 -7.42 -2.91
N ASN A 87 40.04 -6.14 -3.19
CA ASN A 87 39.85 -5.58 -4.55
C ASN A 87 38.70 -6.25 -5.33
N ASP A 88 37.60 -6.55 -4.64
CA ASP A 88 36.33 -7.11 -5.14
C ASP A 88 36.44 -8.21 -6.21
N PRO A 89 37.13 -9.34 -5.94
CA PRO A 89 37.34 -10.41 -6.92
C PRO A 89 36.08 -11.27 -7.14
N GLY A 90 34.97 -10.90 -6.52
CA GLY A 90 33.78 -11.72 -6.34
C GLY A 90 34.01 -12.90 -5.40
N MET A 91 33.21 -12.99 -4.34
CA MET A 91 33.31 -14.06 -3.33
C MET A 91 32.03 -14.90 -3.25
N ASP A 92 32.18 -16.20 -3.02
CA ASP A 92 31.02 -17.06 -2.72
C ASP A 92 30.54 -16.91 -1.26
N CYS A 93 29.38 -17.50 -0.96
CA CYS A 93 28.78 -17.41 0.37
C CYS A 93 29.64 -18.05 1.48
N LEU A 94 30.44 -19.07 1.17
CA LEU A 94 31.31 -19.71 2.17
C LEU A 94 32.49 -18.79 2.50
N GLN A 95 33.14 -18.24 1.47
CA GLN A 95 34.24 -17.28 1.61
C GLN A 95 33.81 -16.05 2.43
N LEU A 96 32.67 -15.44 2.08
CA LEU A 96 32.10 -14.32 2.84
C LEU A 96 31.75 -14.74 4.26
N GLY A 97 31.17 -15.93 4.44
CA GLY A 97 30.80 -16.47 5.74
C GLY A 97 31.99 -16.61 6.69
N VAL A 98 33.11 -17.16 6.21
CA VAL A 98 34.35 -17.32 6.99
C VAL A 98 34.90 -15.97 7.43
N GLN A 99 34.85 -14.96 6.56
CA GLN A 99 35.38 -13.64 6.88
C GLN A 99 34.47 -12.81 7.79
N LEU A 100 33.15 -12.91 7.63
CA LEU A 100 32.19 -12.14 8.43
C LEU A 100 31.96 -12.74 9.83
N PHE A 101 32.11 -14.06 9.98
CA PHE A 101 31.77 -14.75 11.21
C PHE A 101 32.96 -14.77 12.17
N THR A 102 33.20 -13.64 12.84
CA THR A 102 34.35 -13.41 13.72
C THR A 102 34.00 -13.54 15.21
N ASP A 103 33.29 -14.59 15.61
CA ASP A 103 32.93 -14.83 17.03
C ASP A 103 34.02 -15.58 17.83
N GLY A 104 35.20 -15.77 17.21
CA GLY A 104 36.33 -16.48 17.79
C GLY A 104 36.15 -17.99 17.92
N LYS A 105 35.07 -18.56 17.37
CA LYS A 105 34.80 -20.00 17.40
C LYS A 105 34.82 -20.58 16.00
N GLU A 106 35.58 -21.67 15.83
CA GLU A 106 35.56 -22.43 14.60
C GLU A 106 34.18 -23.08 14.39
N ARG A 107 33.64 -22.93 13.18
CA ARG A 107 32.35 -23.48 12.77
C ARG A 107 32.52 -24.47 11.64
N LYS A 108 31.51 -25.31 11.40
CA LYS A 108 31.45 -26.16 10.21
C LYS A 108 31.12 -25.30 8.98
N ASP A 109 31.61 -25.70 7.82
CA ASP A 109 31.38 -25.00 6.53
C ASP A 109 29.92 -24.64 6.28
N GLY A 110 28.99 -25.53 6.61
CA GLY A 110 27.55 -25.27 6.44
C GLY A 110 27.03 -24.08 7.26
N ALA A 111 27.63 -23.81 8.42
CA ALA A 111 27.28 -22.65 9.24
C ALA A 111 27.85 -21.35 8.65
N TYR A 112 29.11 -21.36 8.19
CA TYR A 112 29.72 -20.23 7.49
C TYR A 112 28.96 -19.92 6.21
N PHE A 113 28.69 -20.92 5.36
CA PHE A 113 27.93 -20.75 4.13
C PHE A 113 26.57 -20.09 4.39
N LYS A 114 25.81 -20.60 5.36
CA LYS A 114 24.49 -20.05 5.70
C LYS A 114 24.58 -18.64 6.25
N PHE A 115 25.62 -18.34 7.03
CA PHE A 115 25.84 -16.98 7.53
C PHE A 115 26.19 -16.03 6.38
N GLY A 116 27.16 -16.37 5.54
CA GLY A 116 27.52 -15.56 4.39
C GLY A 116 26.34 -15.35 3.43
N GLU A 117 25.59 -16.41 3.12
CA GLU A 117 24.39 -16.33 2.29
C GLU A 117 23.36 -15.33 2.84
N ASN A 118 23.03 -15.43 4.13
CA ASN A 118 22.06 -14.55 4.77
C ASN A 118 22.52 -13.08 4.74
N HIS A 119 23.78 -12.82 5.06
CA HIS A 119 24.29 -11.45 5.20
C HIS A 119 24.57 -10.79 3.85
N VAL A 120 25.05 -11.54 2.85
CA VAL A 120 25.25 -10.99 1.50
C VAL A 120 23.93 -10.73 0.78
N LYS A 121 22.90 -11.56 1.01
CA LYS A 121 21.52 -11.27 0.56
C LYS A 121 20.95 -10.06 1.29
N GLY A 122 21.22 -9.92 2.59
CA GLY A 122 20.92 -8.71 3.35
C GLY A 122 21.52 -7.47 2.71
N ALA A 123 22.81 -7.51 2.37
CA ALA A 123 23.51 -6.43 1.68
C ALA A 123 22.89 -6.11 0.30
N SER A 124 22.41 -7.12 -0.43
CA SER A 124 21.74 -6.91 -1.71
C SER A 124 20.40 -6.17 -1.58
N PHE A 125 19.69 -6.32 -0.44
CA PHE A 125 18.47 -5.54 -0.19
C PHE A 125 18.79 -4.06 -0.02
N HIS A 126 19.95 -3.73 0.57
CA HIS A 126 20.48 -2.36 0.63
C HIS A 126 21.04 -1.87 -0.72
N GLY A 127 20.99 -2.69 -1.77
CA GLY A 127 21.55 -2.37 -3.08
C GLY A 127 23.07 -2.41 -3.13
N LEU A 128 23.74 -2.99 -2.14
CA LEU A 128 25.20 -2.93 -1.97
C LEU A 128 25.95 -4.05 -2.70
N THR A 129 25.29 -5.18 -2.93
CA THR A 129 25.89 -6.33 -3.61
C THR A 129 25.01 -6.85 -4.74
N GLN A 130 25.68 -7.46 -5.72
CA GLN A 130 25.06 -8.15 -6.85
C GLN A 130 25.67 -9.54 -7.01
N CYS A 131 24.87 -10.50 -7.48
CA CYS A 131 25.31 -11.87 -7.69
C CYS A 131 25.49 -12.15 -9.17
N CYS A 132 26.66 -12.68 -9.55
CA CYS A 132 26.94 -13.20 -10.89
C CYS A 132 27.42 -14.66 -10.76
N GLY A 133 26.61 -15.59 -11.28
CA GLY A 133 26.83 -17.02 -11.09
C GLY A 133 26.68 -17.44 -9.63
N LYS A 134 27.79 -17.79 -8.96
CA LYS A 134 27.84 -18.17 -7.53
C LYS A 134 28.60 -17.17 -6.66
N LYS A 135 29.07 -16.09 -7.26
CA LYS A 135 29.90 -15.08 -6.61
C LYS A 135 29.14 -13.79 -6.46
N TRP A 136 29.42 -13.11 -5.36
CA TRP A 136 28.88 -11.81 -5.01
C TRP A 136 29.96 -10.75 -5.15
N PHE A 137 29.58 -9.66 -5.79
CA PHE A 137 30.40 -8.49 -6.10
C PHE A 137 29.74 -7.25 -5.48
N LEU A 138 30.51 -6.19 -5.31
CA LEU A 138 29.94 -4.89 -4.97
C LEU A 138 29.18 -4.32 -6.16
N THR A 139 28.14 -3.55 -5.85
CA THR A 139 27.56 -2.59 -6.78
C THR A 139 28.34 -1.27 -6.67
N CYS A 140 28.08 -0.34 -7.57
CA CYS A 140 28.56 1.04 -7.45
C CYS A 140 28.22 1.67 -6.09
N LEU A 141 27.01 1.41 -5.57
CA LEU A 141 26.64 1.84 -4.22
C LEU A 141 27.47 1.13 -3.15
N GLY A 142 27.72 -0.17 -3.28
CA GLY A 142 28.57 -0.95 -2.37
C GLY A 142 30.01 -0.44 -2.28
N HIS A 143 30.57 0.09 -3.36
CA HIS A 143 31.91 0.71 -3.34
C HIS A 143 31.95 2.02 -2.57
N ILE A 144 30.93 2.87 -2.73
CA ILE A 144 30.85 4.18 -2.05
C ILE A 144 30.42 4.04 -0.58
N TYR A 145 29.63 3.03 -0.25
CA TYR A 145 28.99 2.88 1.07
C TYR A 145 29.96 2.99 2.27
N PRO A 146 31.17 2.40 2.26
CA PRO A 146 32.12 2.54 3.37
C PRO A 146 32.75 3.94 3.50
N ARG A 147 32.66 4.78 2.46
CA ARG A 147 33.33 6.09 2.38
C ARG A 147 32.45 7.24 2.87
N ILE A 148 31.14 7.10 2.72
CA ILE A 148 30.15 8.06 3.26
C ILE A 148 29.94 7.84 4.76
N ASP A 149 29.46 8.84 5.49
CA ASP A 149 29.26 8.76 6.95
C ASP A 149 28.06 7.90 7.38
N GLU A 150 27.89 7.71 8.69
CA GLU A 150 26.84 6.86 9.25
C GLU A 150 25.42 7.36 8.95
N GLU A 151 25.23 8.68 8.97
CA GLU A 151 23.93 9.31 8.71
C GLU A 151 23.55 9.11 7.24
N MET A 152 24.46 9.41 6.32
CA MET A 152 24.28 9.19 4.88
C MET A 152 24.02 7.71 4.56
N ARG A 153 24.72 6.78 5.21
CA ARG A 153 24.47 5.33 5.06
C ARG A 153 23.06 4.94 5.49
N GLN A 154 22.57 5.51 6.59
CA GLN A 154 21.20 5.28 7.05
C GLN A 154 20.20 5.81 6.03
N TYR A 155 20.41 7.02 5.50
CA TYR A 155 19.50 7.67 4.56
C TYR A 155 19.47 6.97 3.20
N LEU A 156 20.63 6.48 2.75
CA LEU A 156 20.73 5.68 1.53
C LEU A 156 20.05 4.32 1.72
N SER A 157 20.31 3.65 2.84
CA SER A 157 19.67 2.36 3.17
C SER A 157 18.15 2.48 3.22
N ALA A 158 17.62 3.50 3.89
CA ALA A 158 16.18 3.72 3.98
C ALA A 158 15.54 3.78 2.58
N ARG A 159 16.18 4.46 1.63
CA ARG A 159 15.73 4.54 0.23
C ARG A 159 15.90 3.22 -0.50
N THR A 160 17.08 2.61 -0.50
CA THR A 160 17.35 1.40 -1.32
C THR A 160 16.51 0.20 -0.90
N LEU A 161 16.16 0.11 0.38
CA LEU A 161 15.25 -0.92 0.90
C LEU A 161 13.86 -0.85 0.28
N LEU A 162 13.37 0.33 -0.13
CA LEU A 162 12.06 0.48 -0.79
C LEU A 162 11.95 -0.34 -2.08
N ARG A 163 13.08 -0.70 -2.70
CA ARG A 163 13.13 -1.48 -3.96
C ARG A 163 12.84 -2.96 -3.75
N ASN A 164 12.92 -3.47 -2.52
CA ASN A 164 12.61 -4.86 -2.24
C ASN A 164 11.08 -5.04 -2.23
N PRO A 165 10.52 -6.03 -2.95
CA PRO A 165 9.07 -6.23 -3.06
C PRO A 165 8.34 -6.37 -1.73
N PHE A 166 8.96 -7.03 -0.75
CA PHE A 166 8.37 -7.20 0.58
C PHE A 166 8.22 -5.86 1.30
N PHE A 167 9.27 -5.03 1.33
CA PHE A 167 9.18 -3.72 1.96
C PHE A 167 8.28 -2.77 1.19
N HIS A 168 8.34 -2.76 -0.15
CA HIS A 168 7.47 -1.95 -1.01
C HIS A 168 6.00 -2.17 -0.66
N ILE A 169 5.55 -3.42 -0.69
CA ILE A 169 4.13 -3.76 -0.49
C ILE A 169 3.71 -3.48 0.97
N VAL A 170 4.54 -3.84 1.96
CA VAL A 170 4.25 -3.56 3.37
C VAL A 170 4.10 -2.06 3.62
N LEU A 171 4.96 -1.24 3.02
CA LEU A 171 4.93 0.22 3.20
C LEU A 171 3.77 0.87 2.45
N ALA A 172 3.43 0.39 1.25
CA ALA A 172 2.26 0.86 0.52
C ALA A 172 0.98 0.70 1.37
N GLU A 173 0.81 -0.45 2.04
CA GLU A 173 -0.32 -0.69 2.93
C GLU A 173 -0.21 0.12 4.23
N ALA A 174 1.00 0.27 4.77
CA ALA A 174 1.23 1.07 5.98
C ALA A 174 1.00 2.58 5.77
N THR A 175 0.87 3.06 4.53
CA THR A 175 0.40 4.44 4.28
C THR A 175 -1.09 4.62 4.54
N LYS A 176 -1.86 3.52 4.63
CA LYS A 176 -3.32 3.53 4.73
C LYS A 176 -3.82 3.06 6.10
N HIS A 177 -3.20 2.01 6.65
CA HIS A 177 -3.67 1.39 7.89
C HIS A 177 -2.53 0.66 8.61
N ASP A 178 -2.79 0.24 9.86
CA ASP A 178 -1.87 -0.57 10.63
C ASP A 178 -1.60 -1.93 9.94
N VAL A 179 -0.33 -2.34 9.88
CA VAL A 179 0.12 -3.52 9.13
C VAL A 179 0.74 -4.57 10.03
N ASN A 180 0.18 -5.79 10.01
CA ASN A 180 0.86 -6.98 10.53
C ASN A 180 1.63 -7.69 9.41
N ILE A 181 2.96 -7.66 9.48
CA ILE A 181 3.84 -8.19 8.43
C ILE A 181 3.70 -9.71 8.22
N ARG A 182 3.08 -10.43 9.17
CA ARG A 182 2.80 -11.86 9.04
C ARG A 182 2.02 -12.18 7.77
N PHE A 183 1.10 -11.32 7.35
CA PHE A 183 0.24 -11.55 6.18
C PHE A 183 0.96 -11.42 4.84
N PHE A 184 2.19 -10.88 4.85
CA PHE A 184 3.07 -10.76 3.69
C PHE A 184 4.11 -11.90 3.62
N MET A 185 3.96 -12.92 4.45
CA MET A 185 4.83 -14.11 4.48
C MET A 185 4.06 -15.44 4.29
N PRO A 186 3.03 -15.52 3.43
CA PRO A 186 2.11 -16.66 3.41
C PRO A 186 2.77 -17.99 3.03
N GLU A 187 3.84 -17.96 2.24
CA GLU A 187 4.57 -19.16 1.80
C GLU A 187 5.51 -19.74 2.87
N LEU A 188 5.76 -19.00 3.95
CA LEU A 188 6.67 -19.43 5.00
C LEU A 188 5.92 -20.19 6.10
N SER A 189 6.54 -21.25 6.65
CA SER A 189 6.02 -21.91 7.86
C SER A 189 5.94 -20.91 9.02
N GLU A 190 5.02 -21.12 9.96
CA GLU A 190 4.88 -20.22 11.13
C GLU A 190 6.18 -20.06 11.93
N SER A 191 6.93 -21.15 12.09
CA SER A 191 8.25 -21.13 12.72
C SER A 191 9.26 -20.26 11.96
N THR A 192 9.17 -20.24 10.63
CA THR A 192 10.03 -19.42 9.77
C THR A 192 9.59 -17.96 9.79
N GLN A 193 8.28 -17.67 9.72
CA GLN A 193 7.74 -16.31 9.85
C GLN A 193 8.19 -15.68 11.18
N LYS A 194 8.02 -16.39 12.30
CA LYS A 194 8.44 -15.94 13.62
C LYS A 194 9.94 -15.69 13.71
N ARG A 195 10.75 -16.50 13.03
CA ARG A 195 12.20 -16.37 13.02
C ARG A 195 12.68 -15.21 12.15
N ARG A 196 11.97 -14.88 11.06
CA ARG A 196 12.32 -13.80 10.13
C ARG A 196 11.73 -12.45 10.52
N SER A 197 10.67 -12.41 11.33
CA SER A 197 10.00 -11.18 11.72
C SER A 197 10.93 -10.18 12.42
N SER A 198 11.87 -10.66 13.26
CA SER A 198 12.86 -9.78 13.90
C SER A 198 13.76 -9.08 12.87
N SER A 199 14.26 -9.81 11.86
CA SER A 199 15.02 -9.21 10.76
C SER A 199 14.17 -8.24 9.97
N CYS A 200 12.93 -8.63 9.60
CA CYS A 200 12.03 -7.76 8.83
C CYS A 200 11.75 -6.44 9.55
N LEU A 201 11.40 -6.50 10.85
CA LEU A 201 11.15 -5.31 11.67
C LEU A 201 12.41 -4.45 11.81
N HIS A 202 13.60 -5.06 11.91
CA HIS A 202 14.84 -4.30 11.99
C HIS A 202 15.08 -3.48 10.71
N PHE A 203 14.89 -4.08 9.53
CA PHE A 203 15.00 -3.36 8.25
C PHE A 203 13.89 -2.29 8.10
N LEU A 204 12.65 -2.62 8.46
CA LEU A 204 11.55 -1.65 8.45
C LEU A 204 11.84 -0.47 9.38
N ASN A 205 12.47 -0.68 10.54
CA ASN A 205 12.85 0.42 11.43
C ASN A 205 13.86 1.38 10.80
N VAL A 206 14.74 0.91 9.90
CA VAL A 206 15.65 1.81 9.16
C VAL A 206 14.84 2.76 8.27
N ILE A 207 13.80 2.23 7.61
CA ILE A 207 12.89 2.99 6.75
C ILE A 207 12.03 3.95 7.59
N LEU A 208 11.42 3.46 8.67
CA LEU A 208 10.54 4.22 9.55
C LEU A 208 11.27 5.36 10.26
N LYS A 209 12.53 5.14 10.69
CA LYS A 209 13.35 6.19 11.26
C LYS A 209 13.55 7.35 10.27
N GLN A 210 13.67 7.07 8.97
CA GLN A 210 13.72 8.13 7.96
C GLN A 210 12.38 8.86 7.81
N CYS A 211 11.26 8.13 7.85
CA CYS A 211 9.94 8.74 7.89
C CYS A 211 9.79 9.69 9.09
N GLU A 212 10.25 9.29 10.29
CA GLU A 212 10.22 10.13 11.49
C GLU A 212 11.05 11.40 11.35
N ILE A 213 12.29 11.28 10.82
CA ILE A 213 13.20 12.43 10.60
C ILE A 213 12.57 13.45 9.64
N GLU A 214 12.01 12.98 8.54
CA GLU A 214 11.41 13.83 7.50
C GLU A 214 9.90 14.08 7.70
N LYS A 215 9.33 13.63 8.83
CA LYS A 215 7.92 13.77 9.22
C LYS A 215 6.93 13.22 8.19
N VAL A 216 7.27 12.12 7.54
CA VAL A 216 6.37 11.38 6.65
C VAL A 216 5.44 10.50 7.51
N PRO A 217 4.11 10.67 7.44
CA PRO A 217 3.18 9.88 8.25
C PRO A 217 3.22 8.40 7.83
N MET A 218 3.14 7.51 8.82
CA MET A 218 3.11 6.07 8.60
C MET A 218 2.30 5.40 9.71
N HIS A 219 1.45 4.44 9.35
CA HIS A 219 0.74 3.62 10.32
C HIS A 219 1.66 2.59 10.99
N ARG A 220 1.16 1.95 12.04
CA ARG A 220 1.97 1.04 12.85
C ARG A 220 2.27 -0.23 12.05
N ILE A 221 3.55 -0.58 11.95
CA ILE A 221 4.00 -1.86 11.37
C ILE A 221 4.46 -2.79 12.51
N PHE A 222 3.90 -3.98 12.58
CA PHE A 222 4.15 -4.91 13.69
C PHE A 222 4.11 -6.38 13.25
N TYR A 223 4.49 -7.28 14.16
CA TYR A 223 4.37 -8.71 13.98
C TYR A 223 3.61 -9.33 15.16
N GLU A 224 2.45 -9.90 14.88
CA GLU A 224 1.69 -10.68 15.86
C GLU A 224 1.40 -12.08 15.28
N PRO A 225 1.92 -13.16 15.92
CA PRO A 225 1.87 -14.50 15.36
C PRO A 225 0.47 -15.14 15.38
N ASN A 226 -0.40 -14.71 16.30
CA ASN A 226 -1.72 -15.29 16.51
C ASN A 226 -2.83 -14.52 15.78
N SER A 227 -2.49 -13.45 15.07
CA SER A 227 -3.48 -12.66 14.31
C SER A 227 -3.94 -13.47 13.11
N LYS A 228 -5.25 -13.50 12.91
CA LYS A 228 -5.86 -14.01 11.69
C LYS A 228 -5.90 -12.88 10.66
N PRO A 229 -5.71 -13.17 9.36
CA PRO A 229 -5.87 -12.14 8.35
C PRO A 229 -7.23 -11.49 8.53
N GLU A 230 -7.26 -10.16 8.49
CA GLU A 230 -8.48 -9.43 8.18
C GLU A 230 -9.13 -10.15 6.99
N PRO A 231 -10.32 -10.75 7.14
CA PRO A 231 -10.97 -11.35 6.00
C PRO A 231 -11.21 -10.23 4.99
N LYS A 232 -10.60 -10.38 3.80
CA LYS A 232 -10.93 -9.55 2.64
C LYS A 232 -12.44 -9.48 2.51
N LEU A 233 -12.97 -8.32 2.15
CA LEU A 233 -14.39 -8.17 1.93
C LEU A 233 -14.84 -9.17 0.86
N VAL A 234 -15.61 -10.19 1.27
CA VAL A 234 -16.15 -11.18 0.35
C VAL A 234 -17.64 -10.90 0.18
N ILE A 235 -18.02 -10.51 -1.03
CA ILE A 235 -19.42 -10.47 -1.45
C ILE A 235 -19.85 -11.92 -1.70
N LYS A 236 -20.80 -12.40 -0.90
CA LYS A 236 -21.36 -13.75 -1.09
C LYS A 236 -22.56 -13.68 -2.01
N PRO A 237 -22.66 -14.53 -3.05
CA PRO A 237 -23.84 -14.54 -3.91
C PRO A 237 -25.15 -14.74 -3.13
N ASP A 238 -25.12 -15.58 -2.09
CA ASP A 238 -26.26 -15.77 -1.18
C ASP A 238 -25.78 -16.16 0.23
N VAL A 239 -26.67 -15.99 1.22
CA VAL A 239 -26.47 -16.36 2.62
C VAL A 239 -27.76 -16.91 3.23
N SER A 240 -27.65 -17.69 4.30
CA SER A 240 -28.84 -18.23 4.98
C SER A 240 -29.79 -17.12 5.45
N LYS A 241 -31.11 -17.34 5.35
CA LYS A 241 -32.13 -16.40 5.85
C LYS A 241 -31.93 -15.98 7.31
N SER A 242 -31.32 -16.85 8.13
CA SER A 242 -30.97 -16.55 9.52
C SER A 242 -29.84 -15.55 9.70
N SER A 243 -29.02 -15.31 8.67
CA SER A 243 -27.85 -14.42 8.67
C SER A 243 -28.15 -13.05 8.04
N GLN A 244 -29.12 -13.01 7.11
CA GLN A 244 -29.62 -11.78 6.48
C GLN A 244 -30.12 -10.80 7.54
N TYR A 245 -29.71 -9.54 7.43
CA TYR A 245 -30.05 -8.46 8.37
C TYR A 245 -29.69 -8.73 9.84
N LYS A 246 -28.80 -9.69 10.10
CA LYS A 246 -28.17 -9.91 11.43
C LYS A 246 -26.67 -9.74 11.38
N SER A 247 -26.05 -10.26 10.33
CA SER A 247 -24.61 -10.13 10.09
C SER A 247 -24.31 -9.61 8.68
N TYR A 248 -25.26 -9.78 7.75
CA TYR A 248 -25.11 -9.40 6.35
C TYR A 248 -26.15 -8.37 5.95
N LEU A 249 -25.76 -7.43 5.08
CA LEU A 249 -26.66 -6.56 4.34
C LEU A 249 -26.63 -6.92 2.86
N PRO A 250 -27.75 -6.73 2.13
CA PRO A 250 -27.79 -6.95 0.69
C PRO A 250 -26.99 -5.86 -0.04
N LEU A 251 -26.21 -6.26 -1.03
CA LEU A 251 -25.60 -5.41 -2.04
C LEU A 251 -26.51 -5.43 -3.26
N TYR A 252 -27.05 -4.25 -3.59
CA TYR A 252 -27.92 -4.06 -4.73
C TYR A 252 -27.15 -3.43 -5.88
N SER A 253 -27.55 -3.79 -7.10
CA SER A 253 -27.35 -2.88 -8.22
C SER A 253 -28.06 -1.56 -7.92
N ILE A 254 -27.49 -0.41 -8.31
CA ILE A 254 -28.04 0.91 -7.97
C ILE A 254 -29.52 1.05 -8.38
N ARG A 255 -29.92 0.44 -9.49
CA ARG A 255 -31.33 0.43 -9.97
C ARG A 255 -32.29 -0.24 -8.98
N ALA A 256 -31.85 -1.32 -8.33
CA ALA A 256 -32.67 -2.10 -7.40
C ALA A 256 -32.85 -1.39 -6.06
N ALA A 257 -31.81 -0.70 -5.58
CA ALA A 257 -31.89 0.14 -4.39
C ALA A 257 -32.96 1.23 -4.53
N CYS A 258 -33.15 1.72 -5.76
CA CYS A 258 -34.11 2.76 -6.10
C CYS A 258 -35.46 2.18 -6.54
N GLY A 259 -35.90 1.01 -6.06
CA GLY A 259 -37.32 0.63 -5.96
C GLY A 259 -38.24 0.78 -7.20
N ALA A 260 -37.72 0.82 -8.43
CA ALA A 260 -38.55 0.80 -9.65
C ALA A 260 -39.13 -0.61 -9.93
N PHE A 261 -38.62 -1.63 -9.24
CA PHE A 261 -39.09 -3.01 -9.24
C PHE A 261 -39.37 -3.46 -7.80
N ASN A 262 -40.41 -4.29 -7.60
CA ASN A 262 -40.94 -4.65 -6.29
C ASN A 262 -39.86 -5.20 -5.35
N HIS A 263 -39.94 -4.83 -4.06
CA HIS A 263 -39.05 -5.25 -2.96
C HIS A 263 -38.85 -6.78 -2.76
N ASP A 264 -39.55 -7.61 -3.52
CA ASP A 264 -39.53 -9.07 -3.43
C ASP A 264 -38.65 -9.77 -4.48
N ASP A 265 -38.04 -9.04 -5.42
CA ASP A 265 -37.20 -9.67 -6.45
C ASP A 265 -35.75 -9.85 -5.97
N THR A 266 -35.45 -11.05 -5.43
CA THR A 266 -34.08 -11.49 -5.11
C THR A 266 -33.12 -11.49 -6.30
N ASN A 267 -33.64 -11.32 -7.52
CA ASN A 267 -32.91 -11.38 -8.78
C ASN A 267 -31.99 -10.17 -9.02
N GLU A 268 -32.13 -9.09 -8.24
CA GLU A 268 -31.32 -7.87 -8.39
C GLU A 268 -30.35 -7.61 -7.22
N ILE A 269 -30.30 -8.55 -6.25
CA ILE A 269 -29.26 -8.59 -5.22
C ILE A 269 -28.01 -9.21 -5.84
N GLU A 270 -26.95 -8.42 -5.97
CA GLU A 270 -25.66 -8.87 -6.50
C GLU A 270 -24.95 -9.80 -5.51
N GLY A 271 -25.21 -9.59 -4.22
CA GLY A 271 -24.79 -10.47 -3.17
C GLY A 271 -25.01 -9.90 -1.78
N TRP A 272 -24.30 -10.45 -0.81
CA TRP A 272 -24.45 -10.15 0.60
C TRP A 272 -23.08 -9.89 1.21
N VAL A 273 -22.98 -8.76 1.91
CA VAL A 273 -21.74 -8.30 2.54
C VAL A 273 -21.84 -8.48 4.04
N ASN A 274 -20.84 -9.13 4.64
CA ASN A 274 -20.78 -9.27 6.10
C ASN A 274 -20.33 -7.94 6.71
N VAL A 275 -21.22 -7.27 7.43
CA VAL A 275 -20.96 -5.92 7.96
C VAL A 275 -20.59 -5.88 9.44
N LYS A 276 -20.51 -7.04 10.11
CA LYS A 276 -20.19 -7.13 11.55
C LYS A 276 -18.89 -6.43 11.94
N LYS A 277 -17.89 -6.46 11.06
CA LYS A 277 -16.57 -5.87 11.35
C LYS A 277 -16.51 -4.35 11.17
N PHE A 278 -17.57 -3.74 10.61
CA PHE A 278 -17.62 -2.30 10.35
C PHE A 278 -18.45 -1.54 11.38
N GLU A 279 -18.73 -2.12 12.55
CA GLU A 279 -19.54 -1.51 13.62
C GLU A 279 -20.95 -1.09 13.17
N ILE A 280 -21.47 -1.73 12.11
CA ILE A 280 -22.82 -1.53 11.60
C ILE A 280 -23.74 -2.52 12.29
N THR A 281 -24.84 -2.03 12.85
CA THR A 281 -25.92 -2.89 13.37
C THR A 281 -26.94 -3.10 12.25
N PRO A 282 -26.96 -4.28 11.59
CA PRO A 282 -27.79 -4.48 10.40
C PRO A 282 -29.28 -4.51 10.78
N ASN A 283 -30.12 -3.95 9.92
CA ASN A 283 -31.58 -4.07 9.97
C ASN A 283 -32.13 -4.08 8.54
N LYS A 284 -33.44 -4.29 8.39
CA LYS A 284 -34.09 -4.51 7.08
C LYS A 284 -34.18 -3.23 6.23
N GLU A 285 -33.97 -2.10 6.87
CA GLU A 285 -34.07 -0.76 6.31
C GLU A 285 -32.71 -0.34 5.73
N MET A 286 -31.65 -1.13 5.97
CA MET A 286 -30.31 -0.90 5.47
C MET A 286 -29.99 -1.73 4.24
N PHE A 287 -29.19 -1.15 3.35
CA PHE A 287 -28.73 -1.77 2.12
C PHE A 287 -27.38 -1.19 1.66
N ILE A 288 -26.75 -1.82 0.68
CA ILE A 288 -25.44 -1.41 0.16
C ILE A 288 -25.52 -1.19 -1.34
N VAL A 289 -24.81 -0.18 -1.85
CA VAL A 289 -24.55 0.03 -3.28
C VAL A 289 -23.06 0.33 -3.51
N HIS A 290 -22.59 0.06 -4.72
CA HIS A 290 -21.28 0.52 -5.17
C HIS A 290 -21.26 2.05 -5.36
N ALA A 291 -20.17 2.68 -4.97
CA ALA A 291 -19.84 4.04 -5.39
C ALA A 291 -19.15 3.98 -6.76
N GLU A 292 -19.58 4.84 -7.68
CA GLU A 292 -19.01 4.97 -9.01
C GLU A 292 -18.55 6.40 -9.26
N GLY A 293 -17.30 6.55 -9.70
CA GLY A 293 -16.66 7.82 -10.00
C GLY A 293 -16.06 8.56 -8.79
N ALA A 294 -15.44 9.71 -9.07
CA ALA A 294 -14.60 10.45 -8.12
C ALA A 294 -15.28 11.70 -7.50
N SER A 295 -16.56 11.93 -7.78
CA SER A 295 -17.23 13.21 -7.48
C SER A 295 -17.50 13.47 -5.98
N MET A 296 -17.30 12.45 -5.15
CA MET A 296 -17.47 12.49 -3.69
C MET A 296 -16.15 12.26 -2.94
N GLU A 297 -15.02 12.27 -3.64
CA GLU A 297 -13.69 12.24 -3.04
C GLU A 297 -13.43 13.52 -2.22
N PRO A 298 -12.62 13.44 -1.14
CA PRO A 298 -11.87 12.27 -0.66
C PRO A 298 -12.68 11.35 0.27
N ARG A 299 -13.97 11.61 0.49
CA ARG A 299 -14.77 10.87 1.48
C ARG A 299 -15.29 9.53 0.94
N ILE A 300 -15.58 9.46 -0.35
CA ILE A 300 -16.08 8.25 -1.03
C ILE A 300 -15.28 8.10 -2.33
N HIS A 301 -14.57 6.99 -2.47
CA HIS A 301 -13.76 6.68 -3.65
C HIS A 301 -14.53 5.79 -4.63
N ASP A 302 -14.07 5.78 -5.88
CA ASP A 302 -14.55 4.84 -6.89
C ASP A 302 -14.37 3.38 -6.43
N GLY A 303 -15.45 2.61 -6.49
CA GLY A 303 -15.49 1.20 -6.09
C GLY A 303 -15.75 0.95 -4.60
N ASP A 304 -15.88 1.99 -3.77
CA ASP A 304 -16.26 1.83 -2.35
C ASP A 304 -17.68 1.23 -2.22
N LEU A 305 -17.97 0.60 -1.07
CA LEU A 305 -19.31 0.14 -0.74
C LEU A 305 -19.99 1.14 0.20
N CYS A 306 -21.06 1.77 -0.25
CA CYS A 306 -21.82 2.73 0.54
C CYS A 306 -23.02 2.05 1.20
N VAL A 307 -23.07 2.11 2.53
CA VAL A 307 -24.18 1.58 3.33
C VAL A 307 -25.20 2.68 3.58
N PHE A 308 -26.43 2.46 3.11
CA PHE A 308 -27.54 3.37 3.25
C PHE A 308 -28.61 2.80 4.17
N THR A 309 -29.42 3.69 4.75
CA THR A 309 -30.74 3.35 5.31
C THR A 309 -31.82 4.02 4.48
N TYR A 310 -32.92 3.34 4.18
CA TYR A 310 -34.08 3.97 3.56
C TYR A 310 -34.55 5.14 4.42
N THR A 311 -34.87 6.26 3.78
CA THR A 311 -35.33 7.45 4.46
C THR A 311 -36.22 8.28 3.56
N ASN A 312 -37.14 9.04 4.19
CA ASN A 312 -37.88 10.13 3.55
C ASN A 312 -37.46 11.49 4.13
N SER A 313 -36.35 11.54 4.88
CA SER A 313 -35.85 12.78 5.48
C SER A 313 -35.31 13.73 4.41
N THR A 314 -35.63 15.02 4.55
CA THR A 314 -35.13 16.11 3.70
C THR A 314 -34.13 17.01 4.46
N GLU A 315 -33.38 16.41 5.38
CA GLU A 315 -32.35 17.09 6.16
C GLU A 315 -31.17 17.52 5.26
N ASN A 316 -30.83 18.82 5.32
CA ASN A 316 -29.75 19.39 4.52
C ASN A 316 -28.37 19.03 5.08
N GLY A 317 -27.37 18.93 4.20
CA GLY A 317 -25.98 18.63 4.54
C GLY A 317 -25.67 17.13 4.70
N GLU A 318 -26.65 16.28 4.45
CA GLU A 318 -26.50 14.83 4.55
C GLU A 318 -26.18 14.21 3.19
N ILE A 319 -25.34 13.17 3.18
CA ILE A 319 -25.07 12.42 1.95
C ILE A 319 -26.22 11.43 1.71
N MET A 320 -26.87 11.58 0.57
CA MET A 320 -28.04 10.81 0.18
C MET A 320 -27.78 10.07 -1.13
N LEU A 321 -28.49 8.97 -1.34
CA LEU A 321 -28.71 8.37 -2.65
C LEU A 321 -30.00 8.96 -3.22
N ILE A 322 -29.89 9.66 -4.35
CA ILE A 322 -31.01 10.32 -5.02
C ILE A 322 -31.22 9.66 -6.37
N GLU A 323 -32.47 9.35 -6.67
CA GLU A 323 -32.93 8.99 -8.02
C GLU A 323 -33.60 10.21 -8.66
N SER A 324 -33.40 10.40 -9.96
CA SER A 324 -34.05 11.46 -10.72
C SER A 324 -34.30 11.03 -12.17
N ASN A 325 -35.27 11.65 -12.83
CA ASN A 325 -35.50 11.49 -14.26
C ASN A 325 -34.50 12.28 -15.13
N ASN A 326 -33.60 13.03 -14.51
CA ASN A 326 -32.60 13.78 -15.23
C ASN A 326 -31.59 12.83 -15.90
N VAL A 327 -31.39 13.02 -17.21
CA VAL A 327 -30.59 12.13 -18.06
C VAL A 327 -29.12 12.04 -17.61
N PHE A 328 -28.62 13.04 -16.88
CA PHE A 328 -27.24 13.09 -16.39
C PHE A 328 -27.07 12.50 -14.98
N CYS A 329 -28.15 12.29 -14.22
CA CYS A 329 -28.09 11.87 -12.83
C CYS A 329 -29.27 10.98 -12.45
N GLN A 330 -29.46 9.89 -13.22
CA GLN A 330 -30.54 8.94 -12.95
C GLN A 330 -30.46 8.40 -11.51
N HIS A 331 -29.24 8.13 -11.04
CA HIS A 331 -28.95 7.78 -9.65
C HIS A 331 -27.62 8.39 -9.25
N VAL A 332 -27.58 9.14 -8.14
CA VAL A 332 -26.37 9.82 -7.68
C VAL A 332 -26.25 9.81 -6.17
N ILE A 333 -24.99 9.72 -5.70
CA ILE A 333 -24.63 9.89 -4.30
C ILE A 333 -24.07 11.30 -4.15
N LYS A 334 -24.78 12.17 -3.42
CA LYS A 334 -24.44 13.59 -3.26
C LYS A 334 -24.81 14.11 -1.88
N GLU A 335 -24.18 15.20 -1.48
CA GLU A 335 -24.65 15.96 -0.32
C GLU A 335 -25.91 16.73 -0.69
N PHE A 336 -27.00 16.44 0.01
CA PHE A 336 -28.33 16.94 -0.31
C PHE A 336 -28.60 18.30 0.35
N HIS A 337 -29.10 19.25 -0.45
CA HIS A 337 -29.61 20.52 0.02
C HIS A 337 -30.94 20.86 -0.66
N TYR A 338 -31.95 21.15 0.14
CA TYR A 338 -33.26 21.58 -0.29
C TYR A 338 -33.52 23.03 0.14
N THR A 339 -33.92 23.87 -0.80
CA THR A 339 -34.37 25.24 -0.52
C THR A 339 -35.84 25.38 -0.91
N PRO A 340 -36.77 25.43 0.07
CA PRO A 340 -38.17 25.68 -0.23
C PRO A 340 -38.38 27.09 -0.78
N THR A 341 -39.23 27.22 -1.80
CA THR A 341 -39.66 28.52 -2.32
C THR A 341 -40.39 29.33 -1.26
N LEU A 342 -40.20 30.65 -1.28
CA LEU A 342 -40.92 31.59 -0.43
C LEU A 342 -42.38 31.80 -0.87
N PHE A 343 -42.75 31.29 -2.05
CA PHE A 343 -44.08 31.42 -2.65
C PHE A 343 -44.73 30.04 -2.82
N PRO A 344 -45.53 29.58 -1.83
CA PRO A 344 -46.14 28.25 -1.85
C PRO A 344 -47.02 27.96 -3.06
N GLU A 345 -47.53 29.01 -3.73
CA GLU A 345 -48.28 28.94 -4.98
C GLU A 345 -47.46 28.53 -6.20
N TYR A 346 -46.11 28.54 -6.12
CA TYR A 346 -45.18 28.14 -7.19
C TYR A 346 -44.22 27.04 -6.70
N PRO A 347 -44.72 25.85 -6.32
CA PRO A 347 -43.90 24.77 -5.79
C PRO A 347 -42.86 24.23 -6.79
N GLU A 348 -43.02 24.51 -8.09
CA GLU A 348 -42.03 24.26 -9.14
C GLU A 348 -40.69 25.00 -8.94
N ASP A 349 -40.65 26.09 -8.17
CA ASP A 349 -39.43 26.85 -7.85
C ASP A 349 -38.63 26.25 -6.67
N ASN A 350 -39.12 25.15 -6.08
CA ASN A 350 -38.33 24.39 -5.11
C ASN A 350 -37.12 23.76 -5.80
N ASN A 351 -35.92 24.14 -5.36
CA ASN A 351 -34.68 23.61 -5.91
C ASN A 351 -34.04 22.62 -4.93
N VAL A 352 -33.70 21.44 -5.45
CA VAL A 352 -32.79 20.51 -4.80
C VAL A 352 -31.42 20.73 -5.41
N ILE A 353 -30.44 21.05 -4.57
CA ILE A 353 -29.04 21.20 -4.95
C ILE A 353 -28.29 19.99 -4.39
N LEU A 354 -27.55 19.32 -5.26
CA LEU A 354 -26.78 18.14 -4.94
C LEU A 354 -25.29 18.48 -5.07
N HIS A 355 -24.62 18.63 -3.94
CA HIS A 355 -23.23 19.08 -3.90
C HIS A 355 -22.24 17.94 -4.10
N SER A 356 -21.22 18.21 -4.91
CA SER A 356 -20.02 17.38 -5.03
C SER A 356 -19.05 17.71 -3.91
N LEU A 357 -18.50 16.70 -3.21
CA LEU A 357 -17.42 16.94 -2.25
C LEU A 357 -16.08 17.20 -2.95
N ASN A 358 -15.91 16.67 -4.16
CA ASN A 358 -14.75 16.90 -4.98
C ASN A 358 -14.93 18.21 -5.78
N PRO A 359 -14.13 19.27 -5.54
CA PRO A 359 -14.31 20.59 -6.16
C PRO A 359 -14.12 20.64 -7.68
N ILE A 360 -13.58 19.58 -8.29
CA ILE A 360 -13.43 19.48 -9.75
C ILE A 360 -14.79 19.25 -10.42
N PHE A 361 -15.78 18.75 -9.69
CA PHE A 361 -17.11 18.43 -10.19
C PHE A 361 -18.10 19.53 -9.82
N GLU A 362 -18.92 19.94 -10.78
CA GLU A 362 -19.98 20.91 -10.54
C GLU A 362 -21.13 20.32 -9.73
N ASP A 363 -21.90 21.19 -9.08
CA ASP A 363 -23.12 20.83 -8.38
C ASP A 363 -24.27 20.58 -9.35
N ILE A 364 -25.19 19.69 -8.97
CA ILE A 364 -26.36 19.37 -9.78
C ILE A 364 -27.57 20.07 -9.18
N VAL A 365 -28.27 20.87 -9.98
CA VAL A 365 -29.51 21.54 -9.59
C VAL A 365 -30.68 20.79 -10.21
N LEU A 366 -31.58 20.28 -9.36
CA LEU A 366 -32.78 19.57 -9.75
C LEU A 366 -34.02 20.39 -9.41
N THR A 367 -34.96 20.38 -10.35
CA THR A 367 -36.27 21.02 -10.25
C THR A 367 -37.36 19.98 -9.97
N ALA A 368 -38.59 20.43 -9.73
CA ALA A 368 -39.73 19.53 -9.60
C ALA A 368 -39.94 18.62 -10.84
N THR A 369 -39.56 19.10 -12.04
CA THR A 369 -39.71 18.33 -13.29
C THR A 369 -38.73 17.16 -13.41
N ASP A 370 -37.61 17.24 -12.71
CA ASP A 370 -36.62 16.16 -12.63
C ASP A 370 -37.07 15.02 -11.70
N ASN A 371 -38.20 15.19 -11.00
CA ASN A 371 -38.80 14.22 -10.08
C ASN A 371 -37.78 13.58 -9.11
N PRO A 372 -37.01 14.38 -8.34
CA PRO A 372 -36.00 13.86 -7.44
C PRO A 372 -36.64 13.05 -6.31
N ARG A 373 -36.13 11.84 -6.08
CA ARG A 373 -36.55 10.95 -5.01
C ARG A 373 -35.36 10.56 -4.16
N ILE A 374 -35.46 10.82 -2.85
CA ILE A 374 -34.49 10.33 -1.88
C ILE A 374 -34.77 8.84 -1.67
N VAL A 375 -33.72 8.05 -1.84
CA VAL A 375 -33.78 6.59 -1.68
C VAL A 375 -33.22 6.19 -0.33
N GLY A 376 -32.09 6.76 0.07
CA GLY A 376 -31.50 6.46 1.36
C GLY A 376 -30.50 7.51 1.85
N LYS A 377 -30.31 7.55 3.18
CA LYS A 377 -29.28 8.34 3.87
C LYS A 377 -28.06 7.48 4.11
N LEU A 378 -26.88 8.00 3.76
CA LEU A 378 -25.62 7.32 3.99
C LEU A 378 -25.39 7.14 5.49
N ILE A 379 -25.13 5.89 5.89
CA ILE A 379 -24.79 5.54 7.27
C ILE A 379 -23.29 5.37 7.42
N LYS A 380 -22.65 4.66 6.48
CA LYS A 380 -21.22 4.36 6.53
C LYS A 380 -20.67 4.05 5.15
N VAL A 381 -19.41 4.37 4.93
CA VAL A 381 -18.64 3.93 3.76
C VAL A 381 -17.75 2.78 4.19
N ILE A 382 -17.73 1.70 3.41
CA ILE A 382 -16.80 0.60 3.55
C ILE A 382 -15.80 0.75 2.40
N HIS A 383 -14.58 1.16 2.73
CA HIS A 383 -13.53 1.32 1.72
C HIS A 383 -13.08 -0.05 1.21
N THR A 384 -13.10 -0.24 -0.11
CA THR A 384 -12.75 -1.53 -0.73
C THR A 384 -11.26 -1.66 -1.04
N HIS A 385 -10.51 -0.57 -0.88
CA HIS A 385 -9.06 -0.48 -1.09
C HIS A 385 -8.24 -0.48 0.22
N GLU A 386 -8.91 -0.76 1.35
CA GLU A 386 -8.32 -0.91 2.70
C GLU A 386 -8.23 -2.38 3.16
#